data_AF-A0A4Q4M0C9-F1
#
_entry.id   AF-A0A4Q4M0C9-F1
#
_cell.length_a   1.000
_cell.length_b   1.000
_cell.length_c   1.000
_cell.angle_alpha   90.00
_cell.angle_beta   90.00
_cell.angle_gamma   90.00
#
_symmetry.space_group_name_H-M   'P 1'
#
loop_
_entity.id
_entity.type
_entity.pdbx_description
1 polymer ?
#
loop_
_entity_poly.entity_id
_entity_poly.type
_entity_poly.pdbx_seq_one_letter_code
_entity_poly.pdbx_strand_id
1 'polypeptide(L)'
;MPPRLNFPALTRSIAFRPRPQVQFPARAALRLSPSQCRLYSDSSKPPANDRTKREDAKPIEHVSEEAASMAKTMGEDGPDLNQGTSIEDVVKGDKDLQANLPKVMQDKLNSQKPKTTPNMAPKGSRSYSTMTTQSNGNSGIDMGLVDLQSVSKAPAMPGLKFEMPSLPLPKDGHVKHRHDPVVDQVTNLLMRHGKKSVAERNMALILQHLRTSPVPTINPARPLLPGAPPPSHLPLNPVLYLTLAIDSVAPLMRIRSQRGAAGGGVALQIPVPLGQRQRRRAAIQWIMAAASKRRNSGSGKGSLAQRIASELIAVVQGTSGIWERRNAIHKLGVAARANIVLPRKR
;
A
#
# COMPACT_ATOMS: atom_id res chain seq x y z
N MET A 1 -65.52 -10.19 56.87
CA MET A 1 -64.47 -9.22 57.24
C MET A 1 -63.12 -9.80 56.83
N PRO A 2 -62.29 -9.11 56.02
CA PRO A 2 -60.93 -9.58 55.74
C PRO A 2 -59.98 -9.16 56.88
N PRO A 3 -59.07 -10.03 57.35
CA PRO A 3 -58.06 -9.60 58.31
C PRO A 3 -56.99 -8.73 57.63
N ARG A 4 -56.71 -7.60 58.29
CA ARG A 4 -55.83 -6.51 57.88
C ARG A 4 -54.35 -6.93 57.96
N LEU A 5 -53.57 -6.48 56.97
CA LEU A 5 -52.11 -6.57 56.95
C LEU A 5 -51.51 -5.72 58.09
N ASN A 6 -50.73 -6.35 58.96
CA ASN A 6 -49.89 -5.67 59.95
C ASN A 6 -48.44 -5.65 59.45
N PHE A 7 -47.94 -4.47 59.11
CA PHE A 7 -46.51 -4.19 58.97
C PHE A 7 -45.98 -3.68 60.31
N PRO A 8 -45.01 -4.36 60.92
CA PRO A 8 -43.91 -3.60 61.49
C PRO A 8 -42.54 -4.20 61.14
N ALA A 9 -41.66 -3.30 60.69
CA ALA A 9 -40.22 -3.29 60.90
C ALA A 9 -39.44 -4.62 60.87
N LEU A 10 -38.81 -4.90 59.73
CA LEU A 10 -37.55 -5.64 59.70
C LEU A 10 -36.50 -4.81 58.96
N THR A 11 -35.84 -3.92 59.70
CA THR A 11 -34.55 -3.36 59.30
C THR A 11 -33.53 -4.49 59.25
N ARG A 12 -33.36 -5.13 58.09
CA ARG A 12 -32.24 -6.06 57.87
C ARG A 12 -30.97 -5.22 57.68
N SER A 13 -30.07 -5.27 58.65
CA SER A 13 -28.70 -4.81 58.50
C SER A 13 -28.00 -5.65 57.43
N ILE A 14 -27.62 -5.02 56.32
CA ILE A 14 -26.77 -5.66 55.31
C ILE A 14 -25.34 -5.61 55.84
N ALA A 15 -24.83 -6.76 56.31
CA ALA A 15 -23.43 -6.89 56.66
C ALA A 15 -22.57 -6.83 55.37
N PHE A 16 -21.79 -5.76 55.21
CA PHE A 16 -20.81 -5.62 54.15
C PHE A 16 -19.62 -6.55 54.42
N ARG A 17 -19.56 -7.72 53.78
CA ARG A 17 -18.33 -8.53 53.75
C ARG A 17 -17.43 -8.02 52.61
N PRO A 18 -16.24 -7.47 52.87
CA PRO A 18 -15.26 -7.25 51.82
C PRO A 18 -14.83 -8.62 51.26
N ARG A 19 -14.86 -8.77 49.94
CA ARG A 19 -14.29 -9.96 49.27
C ARG A 19 -12.81 -10.08 49.66
N PRO A 20 -12.32 -11.26 50.10
CA PRO A 20 -10.89 -11.46 50.22
C PRO A 20 -10.26 -11.35 48.83
N GLN A 21 -9.25 -10.48 48.70
CA GLN A 21 -8.40 -10.46 47.51
C GLN A 21 -7.67 -11.81 47.45
N VAL A 22 -7.95 -12.58 46.40
CA VAL A 22 -7.16 -13.76 46.06
C VAL A 22 -5.78 -13.25 45.63
N GLN A 23 -4.81 -13.33 46.53
CA GLN A 23 -3.40 -13.19 46.18
C GLN A 23 -3.03 -14.43 45.38
N PHE A 24 -2.84 -14.28 44.07
CA PHE A 24 -2.18 -15.30 43.27
C PHE A 24 -0.74 -15.40 43.77
N PRO A 25 -0.24 -16.58 44.19
CA PRO A 25 1.18 -16.72 44.45
C PRO A 25 1.93 -16.49 43.14
N ALA A 26 2.94 -15.62 43.20
CA ALA A 26 3.85 -15.40 42.08
C ALA A 26 4.51 -16.73 41.73
N ARG A 27 4.10 -17.36 40.63
CA ARG A 27 4.81 -18.50 40.05
C ARG A 27 6.14 -17.98 39.52
N ALA A 28 7.24 -18.38 40.15
CA ALA A 28 8.58 -18.20 39.61
C ALA A 28 8.64 -18.89 38.24
N ALA A 29 8.89 -18.10 37.19
CA ALA A 29 9.09 -18.62 35.85
C ALA A 29 10.50 -19.24 35.74
N LEU A 30 10.68 -20.44 36.28
CA LEU A 30 11.80 -21.29 35.89
C LEU A 30 11.55 -21.75 34.45
N ARG A 31 12.12 -21.02 33.50
CA ARG A 31 12.21 -21.46 32.10
C ARG A 31 13.25 -22.57 32.03
N LEU A 32 12.81 -23.82 32.07
CA LEU A 32 13.63 -24.92 31.54
C LEU A 32 13.67 -24.76 30.02
N SER A 33 14.83 -24.41 29.47
CA SER A 33 15.08 -24.50 28.04
C SER A 33 15.12 -25.98 27.65
N PRO A 34 14.38 -26.44 26.63
CA PRO A 34 14.62 -27.78 26.11
C PRO A 34 15.99 -27.81 25.43
N SER A 35 16.86 -28.71 25.90
CA SER A 35 18.07 -29.12 25.19
C SER A 35 17.65 -29.76 23.87
N GLN A 36 18.02 -29.14 22.75
CA GLN A 36 17.86 -29.74 21.44
C GLN A 36 18.92 -30.84 21.28
N CYS A 37 18.55 -32.09 21.56
CA CYS A 37 19.33 -33.24 21.14
C CYS A 37 19.23 -33.37 19.61
N ARG A 38 20.36 -33.21 18.91
CA ARG A 38 20.45 -33.58 17.49
C ARG A 38 20.37 -35.10 17.39
N LEU A 39 19.38 -35.60 16.65
CA LEU A 39 19.34 -37.00 16.23
C LEU A 39 20.38 -37.20 15.14
N TYR A 40 21.32 -38.12 15.36
CA TYR A 40 22.28 -38.61 14.38
C TYR A 40 21.52 -39.25 13.20
N SER A 41 21.98 -38.98 11.98
CA SER A 41 21.52 -39.63 10.76
C SER A 41 22.00 -41.09 10.70
N ASP A 42 21.07 -42.02 10.50
CA ASP A 42 21.32 -43.43 10.18
C ASP A 42 22.25 -43.58 8.96
N SER A 43 23.26 -44.43 9.08
CA SER A 43 24.29 -44.73 8.06
C SER A 43 23.87 -45.73 6.98
N SER A 44 22.56 -45.97 6.80
CA SER A 44 22.07 -47.08 5.94
C SER A 44 21.39 -46.63 4.63
N LYS A 45 21.49 -45.36 4.22
CA LYS A 45 20.99 -44.91 2.89
C LYS A 45 22.03 -44.05 2.17
N PRO A 46 22.40 -44.37 0.91
CA PRO A 46 23.29 -43.50 0.13
C PRO A 46 22.57 -42.17 -0.18
N PRO A 47 23.27 -41.03 -0.11
CA PRO A 47 22.67 -39.74 -0.35
C PRO A 47 22.26 -39.58 -1.82
N ALA A 48 20.97 -39.32 -2.05
CA ALA A 48 20.48 -38.87 -3.33
C ALA A 48 21.03 -37.46 -3.61
N ASN A 49 21.77 -37.35 -4.73
CA ASN A 49 22.35 -36.16 -5.37
C ASN A 49 23.83 -35.87 -5.03
N ASP A 50 24.72 -36.44 -5.85
CA ASP A 50 26.10 -35.99 -6.00
C ASP A 50 26.12 -34.55 -6.56
N ARG A 51 26.40 -33.57 -5.67
CA ARG A 51 26.39 -32.14 -6.01
C ARG A 51 27.71 -31.65 -6.64
N THR A 52 28.69 -32.52 -6.77
CA THR A 52 30.05 -32.23 -7.23
C THR A 52 30.14 -31.80 -8.71
N LYS A 53 29.07 -32.02 -9.49
CA LYS A 53 29.02 -31.65 -10.92
C LYS A 53 28.28 -30.34 -11.22
N ARG A 54 27.72 -29.65 -10.21
CA ARG A 54 27.10 -28.33 -10.41
C ARG A 54 28.18 -27.25 -10.44
N GLU A 55 28.04 -26.30 -11.36
CA GLU A 55 28.97 -25.16 -11.48
C GLU A 55 29.01 -24.33 -10.18
N ASP A 56 27.88 -24.24 -9.46
CA ASP A 56 27.76 -23.58 -8.15
C ASP A 56 28.57 -24.25 -7.02
N ALA A 57 29.08 -25.46 -7.23
CA ALA A 57 29.79 -26.26 -6.23
C ALA A 57 31.32 -26.33 -6.48
N LYS A 58 31.82 -25.66 -7.52
CA LYS A 58 33.26 -25.55 -7.76
C LYS A 58 33.87 -24.61 -6.71
N PRO A 59 35.03 -24.94 -6.12
CA PRO A 59 35.76 -24.02 -5.24
C PRO A 59 36.05 -22.70 -5.97
N ILE A 60 35.89 -21.57 -5.27
CA ILE A 60 36.22 -20.24 -5.79
C ILE A 60 37.71 -20.24 -6.14
N GLU A 61 38.06 -19.91 -7.39
CA GLU A 61 39.44 -19.86 -7.87
C GLU A 61 40.23 -18.78 -7.12
N HIS A 62 41.54 -18.96 -6.99
CA HIS A 62 42.38 -17.98 -6.30
C HIS A 62 42.46 -16.70 -7.14
N VAL A 63 42.51 -15.52 -6.52
CA VAL A 63 42.40 -14.19 -7.19
C VAL A 63 43.40 -14.01 -8.37
N SER A 64 44.52 -14.72 -8.33
CA SER A 64 45.52 -14.76 -9.41
C SER A 64 45.06 -15.51 -10.67
N GLU A 65 44.24 -16.54 -10.53
CA GLU A 65 43.71 -17.35 -11.62
C GLU A 65 42.49 -16.68 -12.27
N GLU A 66 41.66 -15.98 -11.49
CA GLU A 66 40.57 -15.13 -12.02
C GLU A 66 41.10 -13.98 -12.90
N ALA A 67 42.22 -13.35 -12.52
CA ALA A 67 42.83 -12.29 -13.33
C ALA A 67 43.39 -12.83 -14.66
N ALA A 68 43.96 -14.03 -14.66
CA ALA A 68 44.51 -14.67 -15.85
C ALA A 68 43.41 -15.19 -16.80
N SER A 69 42.30 -15.69 -16.26
CA SER A 69 41.14 -16.10 -17.06
C SER A 69 40.43 -14.88 -17.65
N MET A 70 40.28 -13.78 -16.88
CA MET A 70 39.78 -12.51 -17.41
C MET A 70 40.67 -11.96 -18.53
N ALA A 71 42.00 -11.94 -18.37
CA ALA A 71 42.92 -11.47 -19.40
C ALA A 71 42.86 -12.31 -20.69
N LYS A 72 42.72 -13.64 -20.57
CA LYS A 72 42.53 -14.53 -21.73
C LYS A 72 41.19 -14.31 -22.43
N THR A 73 40.12 -14.02 -21.69
CA THR A 73 38.81 -13.72 -22.29
C THR A 73 38.73 -12.32 -22.90
N MET A 74 39.48 -11.36 -22.36
CA MET A 74 39.44 -9.96 -22.76
C MET A 74 40.46 -9.57 -23.84
N GLY A 75 41.11 -10.54 -24.52
CA GLY A 75 41.93 -10.38 -25.74
C GLY A 75 42.69 -9.06 -25.85
N GLU A 76 44.01 -9.10 -25.66
CA GLU A 76 44.89 -7.97 -25.30
C GLU A 76 44.77 -6.62 -26.04
N ASP A 77 44.05 -6.50 -27.16
CA ASP A 77 43.77 -5.22 -27.82
C ASP A 77 42.29 -5.08 -28.19
N GLY A 78 41.58 -4.19 -27.49
CA GLY A 78 40.29 -3.68 -27.94
C GLY A 78 40.49 -2.77 -29.16
N PRO A 79 39.58 -2.74 -30.15
CA PRO A 79 39.77 -1.94 -31.35
C PRO A 79 39.87 -0.45 -31.00
N ASP A 80 40.89 0.22 -31.53
CA ASP A 80 41.19 1.64 -31.33
C ASP A 80 39.96 2.53 -31.57
N LEU A 81 39.30 2.93 -30.49
CA LEU A 81 38.11 3.78 -30.52
C LEU A 81 38.37 5.22 -31.03
N ASN A 82 39.64 5.58 -31.27
CA ASN A 82 40.03 6.88 -31.80
C ASN A 82 40.06 6.97 -33.33
N GLN A 83 39.91 5.85 -34.04
CA GLN A 83 39.70 5.82 -35.49
C GLN A 83 38.41 5.08 -35.80
N GLY A 84 37.27 5.77 -35.67
CA GLY A 84 36.00 5.23 -36.10
C GLY A 84 36.04 4.93 -37.60
N THR A 85 35.97 3.65 -37.97
CA THR A 85 35.78 3.25 -39.37
C THR A 85 34.44 3.82 -39.84
N SER A 86 34.48 4.55 -40.94
CA SER A 86 33.27 5.20 -41.46
C SER A 86 32.22 4.13 -41.78
N ILE A 87 30.96 4.40 -41.42
CA ILE A 87 29.82 3.46 -41.60
C ILE A 87 29.73 2.97 -43.05
N GLU A 88 30.14 3.80 -44.01
CA GLU A 88 30.19 3.46 -45.43
C GLU A 88 31.13 2.30 -45.75
N ASP A 89 32.25 2.16 -45.03
CA ASP A 89 33.25 1.13 -45.31
C ASP A 89 32.89 -0.22 -44.67
N VAL A 90 32.17 -0.18 -43.54
CA VAL A 90 31.61 -1.38 -42.91
C VAL A 90 30.50 -2.00 -43.78
N VAL A 91 29.68 -1.16 -44.40
CA VAL A 91 28.54 -1.60 -45.24
C VAL A 91 28.99 -2.07 -46.63
N LYS A 92 30.13 -1.61 -47.14
CA LYS A 92 30.64 -2.04 -48.47
C LYS A 92 31.03 -3.51 -48.52
N GLY A 93 31.47 -4.10 -47.41
CA GLY A 93 31.90 -5.50 -47.33
C GLY A 93 30.74 -6.50 -47.34
N ASP A 94 29.61 -6.14 -46.73
CA ASP A 94 28.52 -7.08 -46.43
C ASP A 94 27.24 -6.75 -47.22
N LYS A 95 26.92 -7.61 -48.19
CA LYS A 95 25.74 -7.47 -49.06
C LYS A 95 24.41 -7.58 -48.30
N ASP A 96 24.39 -8.35 -47.21
CA ASP A 96 23.20 -8.56 -46.38
C ASP A 96 22.86 -7.31 -45.56
N LEU A 97 23.86 -6.52 -45.18
CA LEU A 97 23.67 -5.25 -44.48
C LEU A 97 23.17 -4.15 -45.44
N GLN A 98 23.62 -4.16 -46.69
CA GLN A 98 23.11 -3.25 -47.74
C GLN A 98 21.60 -3.44 -47.98
N ALA A 99 21.12 -4.69 -47.96
CA ALA A 99 19.71 -5.00 -48.17
C ALA A 99 18.80 -4.49 -47.03
N ASN A 100 19.31 -4.47 -45.80
CA ASN A 100 18.55 -4.08 -44.60
C ASN A 100 18.67 -2.59 -44.23
N LEU A 101 19.39 -1.78 -45.02
CA LEU A 101 19.50 -0.34 -44.77
C LEU A 101 18.24 0.44 -45.15
N PRO A 102 17.86 1.49 -44.40
CA PRO A 102 16.83 2.43 -44.82
C PRO A 102 17.13 3.06 -46.18
N LYS A 103 16.08 3.24 -47.00
CA LYS A 103 16.17 3.73 -48.40
C LYS A 103 17.02 4.99 -48.57
N VAL A 104 16.90 5.97 -47.66
CA VAL A 104 17.66 7.23 -47.70
C VAL A 104 19.19 7.01 -47.66
N MET A 105 19.66 5.93 -47.03
CA MET A 105 21.08 5.59 -46.98
C MET A 105 21.51 4.75 -48.18
N GLN A 106 20.64 3.90 -48.70
CA GLN A 106 20.88 3.18 -49.97
C GLN A 106 21.02 4.17 -51.14
N ASP A 107 20.19 5.21 -51.18
CA ASP A 107 20.25 6.26 -52.20
C ASP A 107 21.55 7.06 -52.12
N LYS A 108 22.04 7.35 -50.90
CA LYS A 108 23.35 8.01 -50.70
C LYS A 108 24.52 7.16 -51.20
N LEU A 109 24.54 5.85 -50.91
CA LEU A 109 25.58 4.93 -51.40
C LEU A 109 25.55 4.77 -52.93
N ASN A 110 24.35 4.74 -53.52
CA ASN A 110 24.19 4.65 -54.98
C ASN A 110 24.54 5.97 -55.70
N SER A 111 24.34 7.11 -55.04
CA SER A 111 24.65 8.44 -55.58
C SER A 111 26.15 8.78 -55.66
N GLN A 112 27.01 8.03 -54.97
CA GLN A 112 28.47 8.27 -54.92
C GLN A 112 29.28 7.64 -56.07
N LYS A 113 28.64 7.02 -57.08
CA LYS A 113 29.37 6.60 -58.31
C LYS A 113 29.72 7.83 -59.17
N PRO A 114 30.94 7.93 -59.72
CA PRO A 114 31.42 9.17 -60.32
C PRO A 114 30.72 9.39 -61.66
N LYS A 115 29.88 10.42 -61.72
CA LYS A 115 29.59 11.13 -62.97
C LYS A 115 30.12 12.55 -62.84
N THR A 116 30.98 12.88 -63.78
CA THR A 116 31.54 14.19 -64.10
C THR A 116 30.44 15.24 -64.25
N THR A 117 30.45 16.30 -63.43
CA THR A 117 30.27 17.74 -63.74
C THR A 117 30.00 18.58 -62.47
N PRO A 118 30.34 19.89 -62.44
CA PRO A 118 30.57 20.65 -61.22
C PRO A 118 29.37 21.47 -60.72
N ASN A 119 29.50 21.99 -59.50
CA ASN A 119 28.72 23.07 -58.85
C ASN A 119 27.33 22.76 -58.27
N MET A 120 27.22 22.78 -56.94
CA MET A 120 26.56 23.87 -56.19
C MET A 120 26.68 23.63 -54.68
N ALA A 121 27.35 24.55 -53.98
CA ALA A 121 27.34 24.59 -52.51
C ALA A 121 25.97 25.07 -52.02
N PRO A 122 25.31 24.39 -51.05
CA PRO A 122 24.14 24.96 -50.40
C PRO A 122 24.60 26.06 -49.43
N LYS A 123 24.19 27.30 -49.75
CA LYS A 123 24.25 28.46 -48.86
C LYS A 123 23.45 28.16 -47.59
N GLY A 124 24.09 28.22 -46.43
CA GLY A 124 23.37 28.09 -45.17
C GLY A 124 24.24 28.07 -43.92
N SER A 125 25.29 28.89 -43.84
CA SER A 125 25.91 29.17 -42.53
C SER A 125 24.94 30.04 -41.75
N ARG A 126 24.31 29.46 -40.71
CA ARG A 126 23.58 30.22 -39.70
C ARG A 126 24.61 30.89 -38.79
N SER A 127 24.83 32.18 -38.98
CA SER A 127 25.54 33.02 -38.02
C SER A 127 24.69 33.15 -36.75
N TYR A 128 25.10 32.50 -35.66
CA TYR A 128 24.61 32.87 -34.33
C TYR A 128 25.23 34.21 -33.95
N SER A 129 24.55 35.31 -34.27
CA SER A 129 24.84 36.62 -33.71
C SER A 129 23.92 36.85 -32.51
N THR A 130 24.53 36.87 -31.33
CA THR A 130 23.90 37.32 -30.09
C THR A 130 23.84 38.84 -30.13
N MET A 131 22.67 39.40 -30.42
CA MET A 131 22.38 40.82 -30.23
C MET A 131 21.05 40.94 -29.47
N THR A 132 21.14 41.22 -28.18
CA THR A 132 20.00 41.68 -27.38
C THR A 132 19.88 43.19 -27.56
N THR A 133 18.94 43.64 -28.40
CA THR A 133 18.51 45.03 -28.43
C THR A 133 17.51 45.27 -27.32
N GLN A 134 17.86 46.08 -26.32
CA GLN A 134 16.88 46.66 -25.41
C GLN A 134 16.09 47.71 -26.19
N SER A 135 14.89 47.34 -26.66
CA SER A 135 13.93 48.30 -27.20
C SER A 135 13.03 48.77 -26.06
N ASN A 136 13.25 50.02 -25.67
CA ASN A 136 12.40 50.78 -24.77
C ASN A 136 11.12 51.14 -25.55
N GLY A 137 9.97 50.54 -25.22
CA GLY A 137 8.76 50.79 -26.01
C GLY A 137 7.54 49.96 -25.64
N ASN A 138 6.93 50.31 -24.50
CA ASN A 138 5.50 50.22 -24.18
C ASN A 138 4.57 49.54 -25.21
N SER A 139 4.44 48.21 -25.18
CA SER A 139 3.21 47.50 -25.56
C SER A 139 3.29 46.06 -25.07
N GLY A 140 2.26 45.65 -24.31
CA GLY A 140 2.21 44.35 -23.64
C GLY A 140 2.28 43.18 -24.63
N ILE A 141 3.34 42.39 -24.50
CA ILE A 141 3.42 41.04 -25.05
C ILE A 141 3.66 40.11 -23.87
N ASP A 142 2.59 39.41 -23.51
CA ASP A 142 2.51 38.38 -22.48
C ASP A 142 3.34 37.16 -22.90
N MET A 143 4.64 37.18 -22.56
CA MET A 143 5.53 36.03 -22.67
C MET A 143 5.74 35.39 -21.30
N GLY A 144 4.66 34.83 -20.73
CA GLY A 144 4.70 33.70 -19.78
C GLY A 144 5.67 33.81 -18.60
N LEU A 145 6.08 35.02 -18.24
CA LEU A 145 6.89 35.31 -17.08
C LEU A 145 5.87 35.61 -15.99
N VAL A 146 5.64 34.60 -15.14
CA VAL A 146 4.83 34.73 -13.93
C VAL A 146 5.24 36.04 -13.27
N ASP A 147 4.32 36.99 -13.30
CA ASP A 147 4.50 38.33 -12.78
C ASP A 147 4.88 38.21 -11.31
N LEU A 148 6.19 38.28 -11.04
CA LEU A 148 6.75 38.27 -9.71
C LEU A 148 6.54 39.67 -9.12
N GLN A 149 5.28 40.12 -9.13
CA GLN A 149 4.87 41.27 -8.37
C GLN A 149 5.34 41.01 -6.95
N SER A 150 6.20 41.91 -6.50
CA SER A 150 6.66 42.06 -5.14
C SER A 150 5.45 42.24 -4.22
N VAL A 151 4.82 41.13 -3.82
CA VAL A 151 3.76 41.10 -2.81
C VAL A 151 4.40 41.27 -1.44
N SER A 152 5.07 42.40 -1.20
CA SER A 152 5.16 42.97 0.14
C SER A 152 3.86 43.74 0.41
N LYS A 153 2.73 43.04 0.31
CA LYS A 153 1.44 43.60 0.72
C LYS A 153 1.54 43.80 2.21
N ALA A 154 1.52 45.06 2.66
CA ALA A 154 1.61 45.38 4.07
C ALA A 154 0.53 44.60 4.83
N PRO A 155 0.88 43.97 5.97
CA PRO A 155 -0.04 43.13 6.70
C PRO A 155 -1.27 43.96 7.12
N ALA A 156 -2.46 43.51 6.73
CA ALA A 156 -3.72 44.20 7.06
C ALA A 156 -3.99 44.30 8.57
N MET A 157 -3.29 43.49 9.37
CA MET A 157 -3.38 43.48 10.83
C MET A 157 -2.04 43.84 11.47
N PRO A 158 -2.03 44.73 12.48
CA PRO A 158 -0.81 45.06 13.20
C PRO A 158 -0.26 43.82 13.91
N GLY A 159 1.04 43.55 13.75
CA GLY A 159 1.77 42.51 14.48
C GLY A 159 2.06 41.22 13.70
N LEU A 160 1.42 40.98 12.54
CA LEU A 160 1.80 39.84 11.69
C LEU A 160 2.79 40.28 10.61
N LYS A 161 3.78 39.44 10.31
CA LYS A 161 4.70 39.66 9.17
C LYS A 161 4.05 39.32 7.82
N PHE A 162 3.11 38.38 7.81
CA PHE A 162 2.38 37.90 6.63
C PHE A 162 0.87 37.95 6.91
N GLU A 163 0.04 37.82 5.87
CA GLU A 163 -1.42 37.76 6.05
C GLU A 163 -1.83 36.63 7.02
N MET A 164 -2.89 36.87 7.79
CA MET A 164 -3.42 35.88 8.72
C MET A 164 -3.98 34.68 7.94
N PRO A 165 -3.66 33.43 8.32
CA PRO A 165 -4.26 32.26 7.68
C PRO A 165 -5.77 32.26 7.91
N SER A 166 -6.53 31.82 6.90
CA SER A 166 -7.99 31.72 6.99
C SER A 166 -8.40 30.75 8.10
N LEU A 167 -9.16 31.24 9.08
CA LEU A 167 -9.77 30.41 10.12
C LEU A 167 -11.21 30.07 9.73
N PRO A 168 -11.72 28.86 10.05
CA PRO A 168 -11.07 27.78 10.78
C PRO A 168 -9.97 27.08 9.96
N LEU A 169 -8.90 26.66 10.63
CA LEU A 169 -7.83 25.90 9.96
C LEU A 169 -8.39 24.63 9.32
N PRO A 170 -7.83 24.20 8.17
CA PRO A 170 -8.20 22.93 7.56
C PRO A 170 -7.93 21.79 8.54
N LYS A 171 -8.76 20.75 8.45
CA LYS A 171 -8.70 19.58 9.35
C LYS A 171 -7.29 18.97 9.44
N ASP A 172 -6.57 18.93 8.32
CA ASP A 172 -5.25 18.32 8.20
C ASP A 172 -4.12 19.19 8.79
N GLY A 173 -4.40 20.47 9.08
CA GLY A 173 -3.45 21.39 9.71
C GLY A 173 -3.16 21.07 11.18
N HIS A 174 -3.96 20.20 11.80
CA HIS A 174 -3.77 19.82 13.19
C HIS A 174 -2.74 18.70 13.34
N VAL A 175 -1.67 18.92 14.11
CA VAL A 175 -0.53 17.97 14.25
C VAL A 175 -0.97 16.55 14.63
N LYS A 176 -1.94 16.40 15.54
CA LYS A 176 -2.43 15.08 15.97
C LYS A 176 -3.38 14.40 14.97
N HIS A 177 -3.91 15.15 14.00
CA HIS A 177 -4.88 14.70 13.00
C HIS A 177 -4.41 15.06 11.60
N ARG A 178 -3.11 14.85 11.34
CA ARG A 178 -2.45 15.13 10.06
C ARG A 178 -2.98 14.25 8.93
N HIS A 179 -3.38 13.02 9.24
CA HIS A 179 -3.82 12.04 8.25
C HIS A 179 -5.32 11.80 8.33
N ASP A 180 -5.87 11.21 7.28
CA ASP A 180 -7.26 10.80 7.27
C ASP A 180 -7.55 9.80 8.42
N PRO A 181 -8.67 9.94 9.15
CA PRO A 181 -8.99 9.07 10.28
C PRO A 181 -9.07 7.58 9.94
N VAL A 182 -9.37 7.20 8.70
CA VAL A 182 -9.37 5.79 8.28
C VAL A 182 -7.93 5.29 8.16
N VAL A 183 -7.06 6.08 7.54
CA VAL A 183 -5.63 5.76 7.42
C VAL A 183 -5.02 5.62 8.82
N ASP A 184 -5.26 6.58 9.70
CA ASP A 184 -4.83 6.54 11.10
C ASP A 184 -5.38 5.33 11.86
N GLN A 185 -6.63 4.95 11.60
CA GLN A 185 -7.22 3.79 12.26
C GLN A 185 -6.58 2.48 11.80
N VAL A 186 -6.32 2.33 10.50
CA VAL A 186 -5.68 1.14 9.95
C VAL A 186 -4.21 1.06 10.38
N THR A 187 -3.45 2.15 10.34
CA THR A 187 -2.04 2.16 10.80
C THR A 187 -1.93 1.72 12.25
N ASN A 188 -2.81 2.24 13.13
CA ASN A 188 -2.85 1.84 14.54
C ASN A 188 -3.22 0.37 14.74
N LEU A 189 -4.06 -0.22 13.87
CA LEU A 189 -4.40 -1.65 13.93
C LEU A 189 -3.29 -2.55 13.37
N LEU A 190 -2.51 -2.06 12.40
CA LEU A 190 -1.32 -2.74 11.88
C LEU A 190 -0.15 -2.72 12.87
N MET A 191 -0.08 -1.68 13.71
CA MET A 191 0.99 -1.50 14.68
C MET A 191 1.03 -2.66 15.69
N ARG A 192 2.23 -3.22 15.87
CA ARG A 192 2.53 -4.22 16.90
C ARG A 192 3.71 -3.74 17.73
N HIS A 193 3.70 -4.04 19.04
CA HIS A 193 4.80 -3.70 19.96
C HIS A 193 5.18 -2.20 19.96
N GLY A 194 4.23 -1.29 19.74
CA GLY A 194 4.49 0.15 19.67
C GLY A 194 5.29 0.62 18.45
N LYS A 195 5.56 -0.24 17.47
CA LYS A 195 6.35 0.09 16.27
C LYS A 195 5.51 0.83 15.22
N LYS A 196 5.19 2.10 15.50
CA LYS A 196 4.33 2.94 14.63
C LYS A 196 4.96 3.22 13.26
N SER A 197 6.26 3.52 13.22
CA SER A 197 6.99 3.80 11.97
C SER A 197 6.94 2.64 10.96
N VAL A 198 6.97 1.40 11.44
CA VAL A 198 6.82 0.20 10.60
C VAL A 198 5.40 0.07 10.05
N ALA A 199 4.39 0.38 10.87
CA ALA A 199 3.00 0.35 10.44
C ALA A 199 2.68 1.46 9.41
N GLU A 200 3.22 2.66 9.62
CA GLU A 200 3.13 3.79 8.68
C GLU A 200 3.80 3.45 7.34
N ARG A 201 4.99 2.83 7.37
CA ARG A 201 5.65 2.32 6.15
C ARG A 201 4.79 1.29 5.43
N ASN A 202 4.24 0.31 6.15
CA ASN A 202 3.39 -0.71 5.54
C ASN A 202 2.11 -0.10 4.93
N MET A 203 1.53 0.92 5.59
CA MET A 203 0.39 1.65 5.03
C MET A 203 0.76 2.40 3.75
N ALA A 204 1.92 3.07 3.72
CA ALA A 204 2.39 3.73 2.50
C ALA A 204 2.53 2.73 1.34
N LEU A 205 3.07 1.53 1.61
CA LEU A 205 3.16 0.46 0.62
C LEU A 205 1.77 -0.05 0.18
N ILE A 206 0.80 -0.18 1.10
CA ILE A 206 -0.58 -0.55 0.75
C ILE A 206 -1.18 0.47 -0.22
N LEU A 207 -1.08 1.77 0.09
CA LEU A 207 -1.61 2.84 -0.76
C LEU A 207 -0.88 2.90 -2.11
N GLN A 208 0.43 2.66 -2.12
CA GLN A 208 1.20 2.57 -3.36
C GLN A 208 0.71 1.42 -4.24
N HIS A 209 0.47 0.23 -3.65
CA HIS A 209 -0.07 -0.91 -4.39
C HIS A 209 -1.47 -0.65 -4.96
N LEU A 210 -2.33 0.06 -4.22
CA LEU A 210 -3.65 0.47 -4.72
C LEU A 210 -3.55 1.49 -5.86
N ARG A 211 -2.52 2.34 -5.85
CA ARG A 211 -2.29 3.33 -6.90
C ARG A 211 -1.79 2.71 -8.20
N THR A 212 -0.99 1.65 -8.11
CA THR A 212 -0.42 0.96 -9.28
C THR A 212 -1.26 -0.20 -9.77
N SER A 213 -2.32 -0.59 -9.05
CA SER A 213 -3.20 -1.67 -9.49
C SER A 213 -4.13 -1.20 -10.61
N PRO A 214 -4.57 -2.11 -11.49
CA PRO A 214 -5.54 -1.77 -12.53
C PRO A 214 -6.89 -1.40 -11.90
N VAL A 215 -7.70 -0.69 -12.70
CA VAL A 215 -9.07 -0.32 -12.31
C VAL A 215 -9.86 -1.57 -11.92
N PRO A 216 -10.48 -1.60 -10.72
CA PRO A 216 -11.24 -2.76 -10.28
C PRO A 216 -12.57 -2.88 -11.02
N THR A 217 -12.94 -4.10 -11.38
CA THR A 217 -14.25 -4.44 -11.93
C THR A 217 -15.25 -4.68 -10.78
N ILE A 218 -16.29 -3.85 -10.68
CA ILE A 218 -17.26 -3.94 -9.58
C ILE A 218 -18.30 -5.01 -9.91
N ASN A 219 -18.56 -5.93 -8.97
CA ASN A 219 -19.61 -6.92 -9.12
C ASN A 219 -20.99 -6.31 -8.77
N PRO A 220 -21.98 -6.31 -9.69
CA PRO A 220 -23.30 -5.74 -9.43
C PRO A 220 -24.07 -6.45 -8.31
N ALA A 221 -23.80 -7.74 -8.05
CA ALA A 221 -24.44 -8.49 -6.98
C ALA A 221 -23.98 -8.05 -5.57
N ARG A 222 -22.81 -7.41 -5.47
CA ARG A 222 -22.23 -6.92 -4.21
C ARG A 222 -21.89 -5.43 -4.39
N PRO A 223 -22.92 -4.56 -4.42
CA PRO A 223 -22.69 -3.14 -4.62
C PRO A 223 -21.91 -2.56 -3.44
N LEU A 224 -21.08 -1.57 -3.77
CA LEU A 224 -20.35 -0.77 -2.81
C LEU A 224 -21.30 0.23 -2.12
N LEU A 225 -20.76 1.12 -1.30
CA LEU A 225 -21.57 2.17 -0.69
C LEU A 225 -22.23 3.09 -1.73
N PRO A 226 -23.45 3.57 -1.46
CA PRO A 226 -24.12 4.53 -2.32
C PRO A 226 -23.32 5.85 -2.35
N GLY A 227 -23.25 6.47 -3.53
CA GLY A 227 -22.44 7.68 -3.74
C GLY A 227 -20.95 7.42 -3.93
N ALA A 228 -20.54 6.15 -4.10
CA ALA A 228 -19.18 5.83 -4.52
C ALA A 228 -18.87 6.44 -5.91
N PRO A 229 -17.65 7.01 -6.10
CA PRO A 229 -17.22 7.48 -7.41
C PRO A 229 -17.07 6.31 -8.41
N PRO A 230 -17.00 6.61 -9.72
CA PRO A 230 -16.75 5.58 -10.72
C PRO A 230 -15.41 4.85 -10.45
N PRO A 231 -15.29 3.58 -10.86
CA PRO A 231 -14.13 2.75 -10.56
C PRO A 231 -12.82 3.33 -11.12
N SER A 232 -12.87 4.13 -12.19
CA SER A 232 -11.73 4.82 -12.79
C SER A 232 -11.00 5.76 -11.83
N HIS A 233 -11.71 6.37 -10.87
CA HIS A 233 -11.12 7.34 -9.93
C HIS A 233 -10.39 6.68 -8.76
N LEU A 234 -10.58 5.37 -8.55
CA LEU A 234 -10.08 4.68 -7.36
C LEU A 234 -8.55 4.55 -7.33
N PRO A 235 -7.85 4.14 -8.41
CA PRO A 235 -6.39 4.04 -8.39
C PRO A 235 -5.71 5.40 -8.16
N LEU A 236 -6.25 6.48 -8.75
CA LEU A 236 -5.72 7.84 -8.58
C LEU A 236 -5.87 8.33 -7.14
N ASN A 237 -6.95 7.93 -6.45
CA ASN A 237 -7.25 8.31 -5.07
C ASN A 237 -7.18 7.10 -4.13
N PRO A 238 -5.99 6.62 -3.74
CA PRO A 238 -5.84 5.38 -2.97
C PRO A 238 -6.41 5.47 -1.55
N VAL A 239 -6.48 6.67 -0.95
CA VAL A 239 -7.16 6.89 0.34
C VAL A 239 -8.65 6.63 0.19
N LEU A 240 -9.27 7.18 -0.86
CA LEU A 240 -10.69 6.95 -1.14
C LEU A 240 -10.93 5.46 -1.42
N TYR A 241 -10.08 4.82 -2.24
CA TYR A 241 -10.15 3.39 -2.52
C TYR A 241 -10.17 2.57 -1.22
N LEU A 242 -9.22 2.83 -0.32
CA LEU A 242 -9.13 2.17 0.98
C LEU A 242 -10.39 2.42 1.84
N THR A 243 -10.87 3.67 1.92
CA THR A 243 -12.05 4.03 2.74
C THR A 243 -13.31 3.33 2.25
N LEU A 244 -13.51 3.31 0.93
CA LEU A 244 -14.65 2.71 0.26
C LEU A 244 -14.69 1.20 0.50
N ALA A 245 -13.55 0.52 0.32
CA ALA A 245 -13.43 -0.91 0.56
C ALA A 245 -13.80 -1.28 2.01
N ILE A 246 -13.27 -0.54 2.99
CA ILE A 246 -13.53 -0.78 4.41
C ILE A 246 -14.99 -0.51 4.77
N ASP A 247 -15.54 0.62 4.34
CA ASP A 247 -16.88 1.03 4.73
C ASP A 247 -17.98 0.21 4.04
N SER A 248 -17.70 -0.37 2.86
CA SER A 248 -18.63 -1.29 2.17
C SER A 248 -18.77 -2.62 2.93
N VAL A 249 -17.66 -3.15 3.46
CA VAL A 249 -17.64 -4.43 4.18
C VAL A 249 -17.96 -4.29 5.67
N ALA A 250 -17.90 -3.07 6.20
CA ALA A 250 -18.25 -2.76 7.58
C ALA A 250 -19.65 -3.28 7.97
N PRO A 251 -19.77 -4.07 9.05
CA PRO A 251 -21.07 -4.50 9.55
C PRO A 251 -21.77 -3.34 10.25
N LEU A 252 -23.08 -3.19 10.01
CA LEU A 252 -23.90 -2.15 10.66
C LEU A 252 -24.16 -2.42 12.14
N MET A 253 -24.17 -3.70 12.52
CA MET A 253 -24.48 -4.15 13.87
C MET A 253 -23.54 -5.29 14.28
N ARG A 254 -23.39 -5.47 15.59
CA ARG A 254 -22.82 -6.67 16.19
C ARG A 254 -23.88 -7.39 16.99
N ILE A 255 -23.63 -8.65 17.32
CA ILE A 255 -24.51 -9.42 18.19
C ILE A 255 -23.88 -9.45 19.58
N ARG A 256 -24.66 -9.07 20.58
CA ARG A 256 -24.32 -9.18 22.00
C ARG A 256 -25.03 -10.40 22.57
N SER A 257 -24.29 -11.33 23.16
CA SER A 257 -24.88 -12.43 23.91
C SER A 257 -25.21 -11.97 25.33
N GLN A 258 -26.47 -12.10 25.74
CA GLN A 258 -26.93 -11.85 27.10
C GLN A 258 -27.26 -13.19 27.78
N ARG A 259 -26.39 -13.62 28.69
CA ARG A 259 -26.56 -14.88 29.41
C ARG A 259 -27.77 -14.83 30.33
N GLY A 260 -28.61 -15.87 30.31
CA GLY A 260 -29.74 -16.03 31.24
C GLY A 260 -31.04 -15.31 30.84
N ALA A 261 -31.05 -14.56 29.74
CA ALA A 261 -32.26 -13.84 29.29
C ALA A 261 -33.20 -14.71 28.44
N ALA A 262 -32.73 -15.81 27.86
CA ALA A 262 -33.54 -16.71 27.04
C ALA A 262 -34.25 -17.82 27.87
N GLY A 263 -34.01 -17.88 29.19
CA GLY A 263 -34.37 -19.04 30.02
C GLY A 263 -33.33 -20.17 29.96
N GLY A 264 -33.45 -21.15 30.87
CA GLY A 264 -32.63 -22.38 30.85
C GLY A 264 -31.10 -22.19 30.86
N GLY A 265 -30.59 -21.02 31.28
CA GLY A 265 -29.16 -20.68 31.23
C GLY A 265 -28.60 -20.34 29.85
N VAL A 266 -29.42 -20.37 28.80
CA VAL A 266 -29.03 -20.05 27.41
C VAL A 266 -28.83 -18.54 27.25
N ALA A 267 -27.85 -18.16 26.42
CA ALA A 267 -27.62 -16.76 26.09
C ALA A 267 -28.54 -16.30 24.97
N LEU A 268 -29.27 -15.20 25.21
CA LEU A 268 -30.07 -14.53 24.20
C LEU A 268 -29.16 -13.70 23.30
N GLN A 269 -29.29 -13.87 21.99
CA GLN A 269 -28.56 -13.05 21.01
C GLN A 269 -29.32 -11.75 20.77
N ILE A 270 -28.68 -10.62 21.05
CA ILE A 270 -29.29 -9.29 20.92
C ILE A 270 -28.47 -8.48 19.90
N PRO A 271 -29.05 -8.08 18.75
CA PRO A 271 -28.36 -7.21 17.80
C PRO A 271 -28.22 -5.79 18.38
N VAL A 272 -27.03 -5.21 18.26
CA VAL A 272 -26.68 -3.87 18.76
C VAL A 272 -26.02 -3.07 17.64
N PRO A 273 -26.51 -1.84 17.34
CA PRO A 273 -25.91 -1.00 16.30
C PRO A 273 -24.49 -0.58 16.68
N LEU A 274 -23.64 -0.41 15.66
CA LEU A 274 -22.24 -0.01 15.83
C LEU A 274 -22.00 1.43 15.36
N GLY A 275 -21.23 2.20 16.12
CA GLY A 275 -20.74 3.51 15.67
C GLY A 275 -19.70 3.39 14.55
N GLN A 276 -19.50 4.44 13.73
CA GLN A 276 -18.63 4.42 12.54
C GLN A 276 -17.23 3.83 12.81
N ARG A 277 -16.56 4.30 13.86
CA ARG A 277 -15.22 3.82 14.23
C ARG A 277 -15.22 2.34 14.60
N GLN A 278 -16.26 1.85 15.26
CA GLN A 278 -16.40 0.43 15.63
C GLN A 278 -16.67 -0.44 14.39
N ARG A 279 -17.50 0.04 13.47
CA ARG A 279 -17.78 -0.61 12.17
C ARG A 279 -16.50 -0.81 11.38
N ARG A 280 -15.74 0.27 11.17
CA ARG A 280 -14.42 0.25 10.50
C ARG A 280 -13.44 -0.70 11.18
N ARG A 281 -13.36 -0.68 12.53
CA ARG A 281 -12.47 -1.57 13.28
C ARG A 281 -12.77 -3.05 13.00
N ALA A 282 -14.04 -3.44 12.98
CA ALA A 282 -14.42 -4.83 12.70
C ALA A 282 -14.04 -5.24 11.27
N ALA A 283 -14.31 -4.39 10.28
CA ALA A 283 -13.91 -4.64 8.88
C ALA A 283 -12.40 -4.78 8.72
N ILE A 284 -11.62 -3.86 9.29
CA ILE A 284 -10.15 -3.87 9.20
C ILE A 284 -9.59 -5.15 9.83
N GLN A 285 -10.11 -5.57 10.98
CA GLN A 285 -9.71 -6.82 11.61
C GLN A 285 -10.01 -8.04 10.73
N TRP A 286 -11.13 -8.05 10.02
CA TRP A 286 -11.46 -9.14 9.10
C TRP A 286 -10.55 -9.15 7.87
N ILE A 287 -10.25 -7.99 7.31
CA ILE A 287 -9.32 -7.82 6.18
C ILE A 287 -7.92 -8.30 6.59
N MET A 288 -7.42 -7.88 7.76
CA MET A 288 -6.13 -8.34 8.28
C MET A 288 -6.07 -9.85 8.50
N ALA A 289 -7.15 -10.43 9.03
CA ALA A 289 -7.24 -11.88 9.25
C ALA A 289 -7.33 -12.67 7.92
N ALA A 290 -7.98 -12.12 6.89
CA ALA A 290 -8.01 -12.71 5.56
C ALA A 290 -6.62 -12.60 4.89
N ALA A 291 -6.01 -11.41 4.93
CA ALA A 291 -4.67 -11.16 4.39
C ALA A 291 -3.58 -12.02 5.06
N SER A 292 -3.72 -12.35 6.34
CA SER A 292 -2.77 -13.24 7.03
C SER A 292 -2.86 -14.70 6.55
N LYS A 293 -4.02 -15.12 6.03
CA LYS A 293 -4.24 -16.48 5.52
C LYS A 293 -3.79 -16.64 4.06
N ARG A 294 -3.64 -15.55 3.32
CA ARG A 294 -3.14 -15.59 1.94
C ARG A 294 -1.69 -16.06 1.88
N ARG A 295 -1.37 -16.76 0.79
CA ARG A 295 0.02 -17.12 0.46
C ARG A 295 0.87 -15.86 0.32
N ASN A 296 2.13 -15.95 0.74
CA ASN A 296 3.11 -14.89 0.51
C ASN A 296 3.32 -14.74 -1.01
N SER A 297 3.13 -13.53 -1.54
CA SER A 297 3.31 -13.23 -2.96
C SER A 297 4.77 -13.00 -3.37
N GLY A 298 5.72 -13.13 -2.44
CA GLY A 298 7.14 -12.90 -2.66
C GLY A 298 7.93 -12.83 -1.36
N SER A 299 9.24 -12.62 -1.52
CA SER A 299 10.20 -12.38 -0.41
C SER A 299 10.31 -10.88 -0.12
N GLY A 300 10.53 -10.53 1.13
CA GLY A 300 10.83 -9.15 1.55
C GLY A 300 9.81 -8.49 2.48
N LYS A 301 10.17 -7.27 2.90
CA LYS A 301 9.48 -6.50 3.94
C LYS A 301 8.07 -6.01 3.52
N GLY A 302 7.79 -5.97 2.21
CA GLY A 302 6.50 -5.53 1.66
C GLY A 302 5.43 -6.62 1.52
N SER A 303 5.76 -7.89 1.81
CA SER A 303 4.85 -9.02 1.56
C SER A 303 3.51 -8.90 2.28
N LEU A 304 3.49 -8.35 3.50
CA LEU A 304 2.25 -8.11 4.26
C LEU A 304 1.38 -7.02 3.61
N ALA A 305 1.99 -5.92 3.18
CA ALA A 305 1.29 -4.80 2.56
C ALA A 305 0.62 -5.24 1.25
N GLN A 306 1.32 -6.03 0.43
CA GLN A 306 0.77 -6.57 -0.81
C GLN A 306 -0.41 -7.53 -0.58
N ARG A 307 -0.34 -8.38 0.45
CA ARG A 307 -1.48 -9.26 0.83
C ARG A 307 -2.70 -8.46 1.28
N ILE A 308 -2.50 -7.38 2.03
CA ILE A 308 -3.60 -6.51 2.45
C ILE A 308 -4.18 -5.75 1.25
N ALA A 309 -3.34 -5.16 0.40
CA ALA A 309 -3.78 -4.44 -0.80
C ALA A 309 -4.57 -5.35 -1.75
N SER A 310 -4.09 -6.57 -1.97
CA SER A 310 -4.82 -7.55 -2.78
C SER A 310 -6.15 -7.99 -2.15
N GLU A 311 -6.28 -8.00 -0.82
CA GLU A 311 -7.57 -8.23 -0.15
C GLU A 311 -8.52 -7.05 -0.36
N LEU A 312 -8.02 -5.80 -0.28
CA LEU A 312 -8.81 -4.61 -0.53
C LEU A 312 -9.35 -4.56 -1.98
N ILE A 313 -8.52 -4.95 -2.96
CA ILE A 313 -8.94 -5.06 -4.37
C ILE A 313 -10.04 -6.13 -4.51
N ALA A 314 -9.85 -7.31 -3.92
CA ALA A 314 -10.85 -8.38 -3.93
C ALA A 314 -12.16 -7.99 -3.21
N VAL A 315 -12.08 -7.13 -2.20
CA VAL A 315 -13.25 -6.55 -1.52
C VAL A 315 -14.05 -5.69 -2.49
N VAL A 316 -13.40 -4.76 -3.19
CA VAL A 316 -14.06 -3.83 -4.12
C VAL A 316 -14.62 -4.57 -5.34
N GLN A 317 -13.94 -5.60 -5.82
CA GLN A 317 -14.45 -6.48 -6.88
C GLN A 317 -15.58 -7.40 -6.41
N GLY A 318 -15.87 -7.47 -5.11
CA GLY A 318 -16.90 -8.35 -4.56
C GLY A 318 -16.50 -9.82 -4.50
N THR A 319 -15.25 -10.19 -4.79
CA THR A 319 -14.78 -11.59 -4.78
C THR A 319 -14.30 -12.06 -3.41
N SER A 320 -14.07 -11.16 -2.46
CA SER A 320 -13.61 -11.53 -1.12
C SER A 320 -14.64 -12.35 -0.33
N GLY A 321 -14.16 -13.33 0.45
CA GLY A 321 -14.99 -14.09 1.41
C GLY A 321 -15.45 -13.25 2.62
N ILE A 322 -14.98 -12.01 2.76
CA ILE A 322 -15.36 -11.13 3.86
C ILE A 322 -16.83 -10.68 3.74
N TRP A 323 -17.34 -10.58 2.51
CA TRP A 323 -18.76 -10.33 2.24
C TRP A 323 -19.68 -11.38 2.86
N GLU A 324 -19.29 -12.66 2.82
CA GLU A 324 -20.05 -13.74 3.44
C GLU A 324 -20.09 -13.60 4.96
N ARG A 325 -18.96 -13.22 5.57
CA ARG A 325 -18.90 -12.94 7.00
C ARG A 325 -19.79 -11.77 7.41
N ARG A 326 -19.79 -10.68 6.64
CA ARG A 326 -20.70 -9.54 6.84
C ARG A 326 -22.16 -9.98 6.75
N ASN A 327 -22.50 -10.72 5.69
CA ASN A 327 -23.85 -11.20 5.45
C ASN A 327 -24.33 -12.19 6.53
N ALA A 328 -23.45 -13.06 7.03
CA ALA A 328 -23.77 -13.99 8.11
C ALA A 328 -24.18 -13.25 9.40
N ILE A 329 -23.46 -12.18 9.76
CA ILE A 329 -23.79 -11.35 10.92
C ILE A 329 -25.11 -10.60 10.72
N HIS A 330 -25.36 -10.09 9.51
CA HIS A 330 -26.63 -9.41 9.21
C HIS A 330 -27.80 -10.38 9.21
N LYS A 331 -27.66 -11.58 8.64
CA LYS A 331 -28.67 -12.64 8.67
C LYS A 331 -29.02 -13.03 10.11
N LEU A 332 -28.01 -13.24 10.95
CA LEU A 332 -28.23 -13.55 12.37
C LEU A 332 -28.89 -12.37 13.10
N GLY A 333 -28.47 -11.14 12.81
CA GLY A 333 -29.10 -9.94 13.36
C GLY A 333 -30.58 -9.81 12.99
N VAL A 334 -30.94 -10.11 11.74
CA VAL A 334 -32.34 -10.12 11.27
C VAL A 334 -33.14 -11.23 11.94
N ALA A 335 -32.58 -12.44 12.09
CA ALA A 335 -33.23 -13.54 12.79
C ALA A 335 -33.49 -13.21 14.28
N ALA A 336 -32.55 -12.54 14.93
CA ALA A 336 -32.62 -12.18 16.35
C ALA A 336 -33.28 -10.81 16.62
N ARG A 337 -33.97 -10.22 15.63
CA ARG A 337 -34.57 -8.87 15.76
C ARG A 337 -35.60 -8.75 16.87
N ALA A 338 -36.34 -9.82 17.16
CA ALA A 338 -37.35 -9.85 18.22
C ALA A 338 -36.75 -9.77 19.64
N ASN A 339 -35.47 -10.09 19.79
CA ASN A 339 -34.79 -10.10 21.09
C ASN A 339 -34.37 -8.71 21.57
N ILE A 340 -34.63 -7.67 20.78
CA ILE A 340 -34.35 -6.28 21.16
C ILE A 340 -35.40 -5.87 22.20
N VAL A 341 -35.07 -6.05 23.48
CA VAL A 341 -35.86 -5.49 24.57
C VAL A 341 -35.44 -4.05 24.77
N LEU A 342 -36.31 -3.11 24.39
CA LEU A 342 -36.14 -1.71 24.77
C LEU A 342 -36.23 -1.63 26.30
N PRO A 343 -35.24 -1.02 26.99
CA PRO A 343 -35.41 -0.76 28.41
C PRO A 343 -36.67 0.09 28.57
N ARG A 344 -37.68 -0.40 29.29
CA ARG A 344 -38.77 0.46 29.77
C ARG A 344 -38.09 1.61 30.50
N LYS A 345 -38.19 2.83 29.97
CA LYS A 345 -37.82 4.04 30.71
C LYS A 345 -38.59 3.95 32.03
N ARG A 346 -37.85 3.78 33.13
CA ARG A 346 -38.41 3.85 34.47
C ARG A 346 -38.79 5.29 34.78
#